data_AF-A0A3P6QX59-F1
#
_entry.id   AF-A0A3P6QX59-F1
#
_cell.length_a   1.000
_cell.length_b   1.000
_cell.length_c   1.000
_cell.angle_alpha   90.00
_cell.angle_beta   90.00
_cell.angle_gamma   90.00
#
_symmetry.space_group_name_H-M   'P 1'
#
loop_
_entity.id
_entity.type
_entity.pdbx_description
1 polymer ?
#
loop_
_entity_poly.entity_id
_entity_poly.type
_entity_poly.pdbx_seq_one_letter_code
_entity_poly.pdbx_strand_id
1 'polypeptide(L)'
;MSVIVSNPRDDSGHDMTLYCKGSPEMILSLCDPATVPSDYTNQVDLYAQHGYRLISIAKKKLEMNYVKASKISRNLVEAELTLLGLIVLENRVKPVTLGVINQLNRAHIRTVMVTGDNLLTAQSVARECGIIRPNKLAFLVEHRNDIVDVKGRPLLTLRQVSEKYCLLPSNNNF
;
A
#
# COMPACT_ATOMS: atom_id res chain seq x y z
N MET A 1 7.81 -7.71 5.09
CA MET A 1 8.10 -8.55 6.28
C MET A 1 7.99 -9.98 5.84
N SER A 2 8.99 -10.81 6.12
CA SER A 2 9.00 -12.22 5.76
C SER A 2 9.29 -13.11 6.96
N VAL A 3 8.85 -14.36 6.86
CA VAL A 3 9.09 -15.43 7.84
C VAL A 3 9.40 -16.72 7.09
N ILE A 4 10.38 -17.49 7.59
CA ILE A 4 10.68 -18.83 7.09
C ILE A 4 10.09 -19.82 8.10
N VAL A 5 9.30 -20.78 7.61
CA VAL A 5 8.60 -21.75 8.42
C VAL A 5 8.99 -23.15 7.95
N SER A 6 9.25 -24.06 8.89
CA SER A 6 9.34 -25.49 8.64
C SER A 6 8.00 -26.14 8.93
N ASN A 7 7.59 -27.07 8.08
CA ASN A 7 6.38 -27.85 8.30
C ASN A 7 6.75 -29.12 9.09
N PRO A 8 6.25 -29.31 10.33
CA PRO A 8 6.61 -30.47 11.14
C PRO A 8 6.18 -31.82 10.55
N ARG A 9 5.29 -31.79 9.53
CA ARG A 9 4.81 -32.99 8.84
C ARG A 9 5.71 -33.43 7.68
N ASP A 10 6.65 -32.58 7.26
CA ASP A 10 7.61 -32.91 6.20
C ASP A 10 8.85 -33.56 6.85
N ASP A 11 8.97 -34.87 6.69
CA ASP A 11 10.03 -35.71 7.30
C ASP A 11 11.44 -35.39 6.78
N SER A 12 11.54 -34.64 5.69
CA SER A 12 12.78 -34.33 4.99
C SER A 12 13.70 -33.39 5.75
N GLY A 13 13.22 -32.58 6.72
CA GLY A 13 14.03 -31.62 7.51
C GLY A 13 14.77 -30.55 6.67
N HIS A 14 14.60 -30.59 5.36
CA HIS A 14 15.28 -29.82 4.33
C HIS A 14 14.30 -28.99 3.49
N ASP A 15 13.00 -29.07 3.79
CA ASP A 15 11.96 -28.30 3.12
C ASP A 15 11.44 -27.20 4.04
N MET A 16 11.63 -25.96 3.61
CA MET A 16 11.12 -24.78 4.30
C MET A 16 10.28 -23.94 3.36
N THR A 17 9.37 -23.16 3.91
CA THR A 17 8.56 -22.21 3.15
C THR A 17 8.78 -20.80 3.68
N LEU A 18 9.18 -19.90 2.79
CA LEU A 18 9.15 -18.46 3.04
C LEU A 18 7.73 -17.95 2.80
N TYR A 19 7.20 -17.18 3.73
CA TYR A 19 6.04 -16.31 3.51
C TYR A 19 6.48 -14.86 3.61
N CYS A 20 6.09 -14.03 2.64
CA CYS A 20 6.37 -12.61 2.64
C CYS A 20 5.06 -11.84 2.54
N LYS A 21 4.92 -10.78 3.34
CA LYS A 21 3.82 -9.81 3.27
C LYS A 21 4.35 -8.39 3.16
N GLY A 22 3.67 -7.54 2.41
CA GLY A 22 4.08 -6.16 2.17
C GLY A 22 3.04 -5.35 1.42
N SER A 23 3.43 -4.14 1.00
CA SER A 23 2.58 -3.36 0.09
C SER A 23 2.41 -4.10 -1.24
N PRO A 24 1.30 -3.87 -1.97
CA PRO A 24 1.07 -4.53 -3.24
C PRO A 24 2.22 -4.33 -4.25
N GLU A 25 2.78 -3.12 -4.32
CA GLU A 25 3.85 -2.75 -5.26
C GLU A 25 5.18 -3.43 -4.89
N MET A 26 5.50 -3.47 -3.60
CA MET A 26 6.74 -4.10 -3.12
C MET A 26 6.68 -5.62 -3.24
N ILE A 27 5.52 -6.24 -3.00
CA ILE A 27 5.41 -7.70 -3.18
C ILE A 27 5.45 -8.05 -4.66
N LEU A 28 4.77 -7.27 -5.51
CA LEU A 28 4.78 -7.48 -6.94
C LEU A 28 6.20 -7.42 -7.52
N SER A 29 7.05 -6.50 -7.06
CA SER A 29 8.44 -6.41 -7.53
C SER A 29 9.33 -7.58 -7.14
N LEU A 30 8.93 -8.38 -6.15
CA LEU A 30 9.65 -9.57 -5.69
C LEU A 30 9.06 -10.87 -6.25
N CYS A 31 7.88 -10.81 -6.89
CA CYS A 31 7.21 -11.98 -7.43
C CYS A 31 7.74 -12.36 -8.82
N ASP A 32 7.66 -13.65 -9.13
CA ASP A 32 7.74 -14.13 -10.51
C ASP A 32 6.51 -13.62 -11.29
N PRO A 33 6.69 -12.82 -12.37
CA PRO A 33 5.59 -12.29 -13.18
C PRO A 33 4.64 -13.36 -13.71
N ALA A 34 5.11 -14.58 -13.95
CA ALA A 34 4.27 -15.68 -14.44
C ALA A 34 3.24 -16.16 -13.40
N THR A 35 3.46 -15.85 -12.12
CA THR A 35 2.57 -16.23 -11.02
C THR A 35 1.53 -15.16 -10.69
N VAL A 36 1.62 -13.98 -11.30
CA VAL A 36 0.77 -12.84 -11.00
C VAL A 36 -0.42 -12.81 -11.98
N PRO A 37 -1.67 -12.81 -11.49
CA PRO A 37 -2.85 -12.62 -12.34
C PRO A 37 -2.82 -11.29 -13.08
N SER A 38 -3.27 -11.29 -14.34
CA SER A 38 -3.26 -10.09 -15.19
C SER A 38 -4.14 -8.95 -14.68
N ASP A 39 -5.13 -9.25 -13.84
CA ASP A 39 -6.04 -8.27 -13.24
C ASP A 39 -5.60 -7.78 -11.85
N TYR A 40 -4.50 -8.29 -11.30
CA TYR A 40 -4.04 -7.95 -9.95
C TYR A 40 -3.90 -6.45 -9.72
N THR A 41 -3.24 -5.73 -10.64
CA THR A 41 -3.06 -4.27 -10.53
C THR A 41 -4.39 -3.54 -10.57
N ASN A 42 -5.33 -3.99 -11.40
CA ASN A 42 -6.67 -3.38 -11.48
C ASN A 42 -7.44 -3.57 -10.17
N GLN A 43 -7.34 -4.75 -9.53
CA GLN A 43 -7.95 -5.02 -8.23
C GLN A 43 -7.34 -4.16 -7.13
N VAL A 44 -6.01 -4.03 -7.11
CA VAL A 44 -5.29 -3.17 -6.17
C VAL A 44 -5.79 -1.72 -6.30
N ASP A 45 -5.84 -1.19 -7.53
CA ASP A 45 -6.31 0.17 -7.77
C ASP A 45 -7.78 0.36 -7.35
N LEU A 46 -8.64 -0.61 -7.68
CA LEU A 46 -10.06 -0.58 -7.32
C LEU A 46 -10.24 -0.46 -5.80
N TYR A 47 -9.61 -1.35 -5.02
CA TYR A 47 -9.77 -1.30 -3.57
C TYR A 47 -9.04 -0.11 -2.92
N ALA A 48 -7.89 0.30 -3.45
CA ALA A 48 -7.17 1.46 -2.94
C ALA A 48 -7.98 2.76 -3.11
N GLN A 49 -8.69 2.91 -4.23
CA GLN A 49 -9.59 4.05 -4.48
C GLN A 49 -10.72 4.13 -3.45
N HIS A 50 -11.24 2.98 -3.00
CA HIS A 50 -12.26 2.91 -1.97
C HIS A 50 -11.72 3.13 -0.55
N GLY A 51 -10.42 3.41 -0.38
CA GLY A 51 -9.84 3.70 0.93
C GLY A 51 -9.51 2.46 1.76
N TYR A 52 -9.51 1.26 1.15
CA TYR A 52 -9.06 0.06 1.86
C TYR A 52 -7.54 0.06 2.03
N ARG A 53 -7.09 -0.54 3.14
CA ARG A 53 -5.68 -0.88 3.36
C ARG A 53 -5.39 -2.24 2.74
N LEU A 54 -4.40 -2.25 1.85
CA LEU A 54 -4.06 -3.43 1.06
C LEU A 54 -2.73 -4.04 1.52
N ILE A 55 -2.70 -5.36 1.68
CA ILE A 55 -1.49 -6.12 1.99
C ILE A 55 -1.44 -7.31 1.07
N SER A 56 -0.36 -7.44 0.32
CA SER A 56 -0.15 -8.59 -0.55
C SER A 56 0.71 -9.63 0.12
N ILE A 57 0.46 -10.90 -0.19
CA ILE A 57 1.17 -12.04 0.36
C ILE A 57 1.71 -12.88 -0.78
N ALA A 58 2.97 -13.32 -0.64
CA ALA A 58 3.61 -14.25 -1.53
C ALA A 58 4.37 -15.31 -0.74
N LYS A 59 4.71 -16.43 -1.39
CA LYS A 59 5.51 -17.51 -0.79
C LYS A 59 6.63 -17.98 -1.71
N LYS A 60 7.63 -18.64 -1.15
CA LYS A 60 8.65 -19.39 -1.90
C LYS A 60 8.99 -20.67 -1.16
N LYS A 61 9.08 -21.79 -1.88
CA LYS A 61 9.63 -23.03 -1.34
C LYS A 61 11.16 -22.93 -1.33
N LEU A 62 11.77 -23.33 -0.23
CA LEU A 62 13.21 -23.29 -0.01
C LEU A 62 13.70 -24.70 0.32
N GLU A 63 14.57 -25.24 -0.52
CA GLU A 63 15.26 -26.50 -0.26
C GLU A 63 16.50 -26.24 0.63
N MET A 64 16.26 -26.05 1.92
CA MET A 64 17.31 -25.83 2.92
C MET A 64 16.89 -26.24 4.33
N ASN A 65 17.89 -26.51 5.18
CA ASN A 65 17.68 -26.79 6.60
C ASN A 65 17.74 -25.52 7.47
N TYR A 66 17.42 -25.66 8.75
CA TYR A 66 17.36 -24.56 9.72
C TYR A 66 18.67 -23.77 9.83
N VAL A 67 19.82 -24.47 9.84
CA VAL A 67 21.14 -23.86 9.96
C VAL A 67 21.48 -22.96 8.77
N LYS A 68 21.07 -23.37 7.55
CA LYS A 68 21.22 -22.54 6.35
C LYS A 68 20.24 -21.37 6.37
N ALA A 69 18.98 -21.61 6.72
CA ALA A 69 17.95 -20.58 6.80
C ALA A 69 18.29 -19.46 7.81
N SER A 70 19.00 -19.76 8.90
CA SER A 70 19.43 -18.75 9.88
C SER A 70 20.59 -17.87 9.41
N LYS A 71 21.30 -18.27 8.35
CA LYS A 71 22.51 -17.58 7.84
C LYS A 71 22.31 -16.93 6.48
N ILE A 72 21.24 -17.28 5.77
CA ILE A 72 20.98 -16.76 4.43
C ILE A 72 20.61 -15.27 4.49
N SER A 73 21.06 -14.52 3.49
CA SER A 73 20.71 -13.10 3.39
C SER A 73 19.27 -12.94 2.94
N ARG A 74 18.60 -11.93 3.50
CA ARG A 74 17.19 -11.63 3.21
C ARG A 74 16.92 -11.40 1.72
N ASN A 75 17.82 -10.69 1.04
CA ASN A 75 17.65 -10.34 -0.37
C ASN A 75 17.67 -11.56 -1.30
N LEU A 76 18.36 -12.65 -0.90
CA LEU A 76 18.39 -13.88 -1.70
C LEU A 76 17.09 -14.69 -1.59
N VAL A 77 16.42 -14.61 -0.43
CA VAL A 77 15.16 -15.34 -0.21
C VAL A 77 13.93 -14.54 -0.64
N GLU A 78 13.97 -13.21 -0.52
CA GLU A 78 12.92 -12.30 -1.00
C GLU A 78 13.03 -12.03 -2.51
N ALA A 79 13.08 -13.08 -3.33
CA ALA A 79 13.12 -12.96 -4.79
C ALA A 79 12.40 -14.14 -5.46
N GLU A 80 11.82 -13.93 -6.64
CA GLU A 80 11.08 -14.96 -7.40
C GLU A 80 9.97 -15.62 -6.55
N LEU A 81 9.20 -14.79 -5.85
CA LEU A 81 8.11 -15.25 -5.01
C LEU A 81 6.90 -15.65 -5.87
N THR A 82 6.13 -16.62 -5.41
CA THR A 82 4.81 -16.93 -5.97
C THR A 82 3.75 -16.11 -5.24
N LEU A 83 3.02 -15.27 -5.97
CA LEU A 83 1.92 -14.51 -5.39
C LEU A 83 0.84 -15.46 -4.85
N LEU A 84 0.39 -15.23 -3.61
CA LEU A 84 -0.71 -15.98 -2.99
C LEU A 84 -2.02 -15.23 -3.06
N GLY A 85 -1.98 -13.91 -2.90
CA GLY A 85 -3.18 -13.08 -2.98
C GLY A 85 -3.06 -11.75 -2.25
N LEU A 86 -4.21 -11.09 -2.19
CA LEU A 86 -4.40 -9.75 -1.63
C LEU A 86 -5.32 -9.81 -0.41
N ILE A 87 -4.88 -9.23 0.69
CA ILE A 87 -5.72 -8.94 1.85
C ILE A 87 -6.23 -7.51 1.73
N VAL A 88 -7.56 -7.36 1.83
CA VAL A 88 -8.26 -6.08 1.84
C VAL A 88 -8.78 -5.80 3.25
N LEU A 89 -8.36 -4.69 3.84
CA LEU A 89 -8.76 -4.28 5.20
C LEU A 89 -9.50 -2.95 5.14
N GLU A 90 -10.68 -2.89 5.76
CA GLU A 90 -11.44 -1.65 5.89
C GLU A 90 -10.95 -0.84 7.08
N ASN A 91 -10.46 0.38 6.83
CA ASN A 91 -10.09 1.33 7.87
C ASN A 91 -11.25 2.31 8.09
N ARG A 92 -12.22 1.94 8.92
CA ARG A 92 -13.35 2.82 9.22
C ARG A 92 -12.92 4.07 9.97
N VAL A 93 -13.31 5.23 9.46
CA VAL A 93 -13.17 6.48 10.19
C VAL A 93 -14.09 6.42 11.42
N LYS A 94 -13.58 6.84 12.59
CA LYS A 94 -14.42 6.92 13.79
C LYS A 94 -15.62 7.84 13.50
N PRO A 95 -16.85 7.48 13.87
CA PRO A 95 -18.05 8.27 13.54
C PRO A 95 -17.97 9.74 13.96
N VAL A 96 -17.27 10.04 15.05
CA VAL A 96 -17.09 11.40 15.58
C VAL A 96 -16.12 12.27 14.78
N THR A 97 -15.24 11.67 13.96
CA THR A 97 -14.12 12.38 13.31
C THR A 97 -14.61 13.52 12.43
N LEU A 98 -15.60 13.28 11.58
CA LEU A 98 -16.11 14.30 10.65
C LEU A 98 -16.67 15.51 11.40
N GLY A 99 -17.38 15.29 12.50
CA GLY A 99 -17.89 16.36 13.36
C GLY A 99 -16.78 17.21 13.96
N VAL A 100 -15.74 16.55 14.50
CA VAL A 100 -14.57 17.23 15.09
C VAL A 100 -13.80 18.03 14.05
N ILE A 101 -13.50 17.44 12.88
CA ILE A 101 -12.79 18.14 11.79
C ILE A 101 -13.59 19.37 11.33
N ASN A 102 -14.90 19.26 11.21
CA ASN A 102 -15.76 20.40 10.86
C ASN A 102 -15.73 21.51 11.91
N GLN A 103 -15.70 21.16 13.20
CA GLN A 103 -15.59 22.14 14.29
C GLN A 103 -14.24 22.87 14.25
N LEU A 104 -13.14 22.14 14.04
CA LEU A 104 -11.81 22.72 13.89
C LEU A 104 -11.73 23.65 12.67
N ASN A 105 -12.29 23.24 11.54
CA ASN A 105 -12.36 24.06 10.33
C ASN A 105 -13.16 25.36 10.54
N ARG A 106 -14.30 25.30 11.27
CA ARG A 106 -15.10 26.49 11.62
C ARG A 106 -14.35 27.43 12.58
N ALA A 107 -13.47 26.89 13.42
CA ALA A 107 -12.60 27.66 14.30
C ALA A 107 -11.33 28.18 13.58
N HIS A 108 -11.21 28.02 12.26
CA HIS A 108 -10.03 28.39 11.47
C HIS A 108 -8.73 27.66 11.90
N ILE A 109 -8.85 26.47 12.48
CA ILE A 109 -7.71 25.62 12.83
C ILE A 109 -7.40 24.72 11.64
N ARG A 110 -6.17 24.82 11.11
CA ARG A 110 -5.72 24.01 9.98
C ARG A 110 -5.52 22.55 10.39
N THR A 111 -6.26 21.64 9.76
CA THR A 111 -6.10 20.18 9.94
C THR A 111 -5.16 19.61 8.88
N VAL A 112 -4.21 18.77 9.28
CA VAL A 112 -3.26 18.08 8.39
C VAL A 112 -3.23 16.59 8.74
N MET A 113 -3.20 15.72 7.72
CA MET A 113 -3.04 14.29 7.88
C MET A 113 -1.59 13.88 7.61
N VAL A 114 -1.02 13.05 8.50
CA VAL A 114 0.28 12.39 8.31
C VAL A 114 0.02 10.89 8.44
N THR A 115 0.25 10.12 7.36
CA THR A 115 0.04 8.67 7.34
C THR A 115 1.14 7.97 6.54
N GLY A 116 1.34 6.68 6.83
CA GLY A 116 2.21 5.77 6.07
C GLY A 116 1.44 4.82 5.14
N ASP A 117 0.15 5.08 4.91
CA ASP A 117 -0.66 4.34 3.93
C ASP A 117 -0.32 4.73 2.49
N ASN A 118 -0.81 3.95 1.51
CA ASN A 118 -0.73 4.30 0.10
C ASN A 118 -1.43 5.66 -0.16
N LEU A 119 -0.89 6.43 -1.12
CA LEU A 119 -1.42 7.72 -1.56
C LEU A 119 -2.94 7.72 -1.79
N LEU A 120 -3.47 6.70 -2.48
CA LEU A 120 -4.90 6.61 -2.81
C LEU A 120 -5.75 6.39 -1.56
N THR A 121 -5.30 5.51 -0.65
CA THR A 121 -5.94 5.28 0.64
C THR A 121 -5.95 6.56 1.48
N ALA A 122 -4.82 7.25 1.57
CA ALA A 122 -4.70 8.51 2.31
C ALA A 122 -5.63 9.58 1.75
N GLN A 123 -5.71 9.72 0.42
CA GLN A 123 -6.60 10.66 -0.25
C GLN A 123 -8.08 10.34 0.04
N SER A 124 -8.45 9.06 -0.03
CA SER A 124 -9.83 8.61 0.23
C SER A 124 -10.25 8.92 1.66
N VAL A 125 -9.45 8.50 2.65
CA VAL A 125 -9.72 8.78 4.07
C VAL A 125 -9.73 10.29 4.35
N ALA A 126 -8.81 11.07 3.77
CA ALA A 126 -8.77 12.53 3.95
C ALA A 126 -10.02 13.24 3.41
N ARG A 127 -10.64 12.69 2.36
CA ARG A 127 -11.93 13.19 1.84
C ARG A 127 -13.09 12.77 2.73
N GLU A 128 -13.12 11.51 3.16
CA GLU A 128 -14.16 10.98 4.05
C GLU A 128 -14.24 11.75 5.38
N CYS A 129 -13.09 12.07 5.99
CA CYS A 129 -13.05 12.81 7.26
C CYS A 129 -13.17 14.34 7.10
N GLY A 130 -13.24 14.86 5.87
CA GLY A 130 -13.44 16.28 5.60
C GLY A 130 -12.18 17.16 5.72
N ILE A 131 -10.99 16.56 5.79
CA ILE A 131 -9.71 17.30 5.72
C ILE A 131 -9.52 17.89 4.31
N ILE A 132 -9.83 17.10 3.28
CA ILE A 132 -9.89 17.56 1.89
C ILE A 132 -11.36 17.63 1.49
N ARG A 133 -11.83 18.80 1.05
CA ARG A 133 -13.21 18.92 0.56
C ARG A 133 -13.36 18.23 -0.80
N PRO A 134 -14.53 17.63 -1.12
CA PRO A 134 -14.75 16.92 -2.38
C PRO A 134 -14.48 17.76 -3.63
N ASN A 135 -14.69 19.07 -3.55
CA ASN A 135 -14.50 20.03 -4.64
C ASN A 135 -13.06 20.60 -4.74
N LYS A 136 -12.11 20.07 -3.97
CA LYS A 136 -10.71 20.51 -4.01
C LYS A 136 -9.87 19.57 -4.86
N LEU A 137 -9.03 20.18 -5.70
CA LEU A 137 -8.03 19.46 -6.46
C LEU A 137 -6.96 18.90 -5.53
N ALA A 138 -6.50 17.69 -5.83
CA ALA A 138 -5.38 17.05 -5.17
C ALA A 138 -4.16 17.08 -6.09
N PHE A 139 -3.02 17.46 -5.53
CA PHE A 139 -1.73 17.49 -6.22
C PHE A 139 -0.80 16.50 -5.55
N LEU A 140 -0.17 15.66 -6.34
CA LEU A 140 0.98 14.87 -5.94
C LEU A 140 2.22 15.75 -6.06
N VAL A 141 2.98 15.86 -4.98
CA VAL A 141 4.26 16.58 -4.96
C VAL A 141 5.35 15.54 -4.81
N GLU A 142 6.19 15.44 -5.83
CA GLU A 142 7.33 14.53 -5.86
C GLU A 142 8.63 15.33 -5.78
N HIS A 143 9.62 14.73 -5.13
CA HIS A 143 10.96 15.30 -5.01
C HIS A 143 11.89 14.60 -6.00
N ARG A 144 12.61 15.39 -6.81
CA ARG A 144 13.59 14.89 -7.77
C ARG A 144 15.01 15.20 -7.28
N ASN A 145 15.76 14.16 -6.94
CA ASN A 145 17.14 14.30 -6.44
C ASN A 145 18.12 14.71 -7.55
N ASP A 146 17.75 14.48 -8.80
CA ASP A 146 18.55 14.70 -10.01
C ASP A 146 18.53 16.14 -10.50
N ILE A 147 17.57 16.95 -10.06
CA ILE A 147 17.39 18.33 -10.53
C ILE A 147 17.39 19.26 -9.32
N VAL A 148 18.34 20.19 -9.29
CA VAL A 148 18.42 21.23 -8.26
C VAL A 148 18.16 22.60 -8.87
N ASP A 149 17.59 23.50 -8.08
CA ASP A 149 17.45 24.90 -8.44
C ASP A 149 18.80 25.64 -8.41
N VAL A 150 18.79 26.91 -8.82
CA VAL A 150 19.96 27.81 -8.79
C VAL A 150 20.59 27.99 -7.39
N LYS A 151 19.92 27.56 -6.32
CA LYS A 151 20.40 27.60 -4.93
C LYS A 151 20.82 26.21 -4.42
N GLY A 152 20.89 25.21 -5.29
CA GLY A 152 21.24 23.83 -4.93
C GLY A 152 20.14 23.08 -4.18
N ARG A 153 18.91 23.58 -4.17
CA ARG A 153 17.78 22.93 -3.51
C ARG A 153 17.10 21.96 -4.49
N PRO A 154 16.67 20.78 -4.05
CA PRO A 154 15.99 19.85 -4.93
C PRO A 154 14.70 20.42 -5.51
N LEU A 155 14.45 20.15 -6.78
CA LEU A 155 13.25 20.60 -7.47
C LEU A 155 12.06 19.71 -7.04
N LEU A 156 10.94 20.36 -6.73
CA LEU A 156 9.66 19.69 -6.50
C LEU A 156 8.86 19.68 -7.79
N THR A 157 8.36 18.51 -8.20
CA THR A 157 7.43 18.39 -9.32
C THR A 157 6.01 18.24 -8.79
N LEU A 158 5.10 19.10 -9.27
CA LEU A 158 3.68 19.00 -8.97
C LEU A 158 2.97 18.29 -10.13
N ARG A 159 2.23 17.23 -9.81
CA ARG A 159 1.34 16.55 -10.75
C ARG A 159 -0.07 16.60 -10.22
N GLN A 160 -1.01 17.13 -11.00
CA GLN A 160 -2.42 17.02 -10.67
C GLN A 160 -2.83 15.55 -10.78
N VAL A 161 -3.41 15.01 -9.71
CA VAL A 161 -4.00 13.67 -9.75
C VAL A 161 -5.30 13.80 -10.55
N SER A 162 -5.37 13.22 -11.74
CA SER A 162 -6.49 13.41 -12.67
C SER A 162 -7.82 12.92 -12.09
N GLU A 163 -8.92 13.55 -12.53
CA GLU A 163 -10.31 13.27 -12.08
C GLU A 163 -10.82 11.86 -12.39
N LYS A 164 -10.05 10.99 -13.05
CA LYS A 164 -10.42 9.58 -13.28
C LYS A 164 -10.70 8.79 -11.99
N TYR A 165 -10.33 9.35 -10.84
CA TYR A 165 -10.48 8.74 -9.51
C TYR A 165 -11.54 9.41 -8.62
N CYS A 166 -12.34 10.34 -9.16
CA CYS A 166 -13.53 10.87 -8.50
C CYS A 166 -14.77 10.15 -9.02
N LEU A 167 -15.04 8.94 -8.51
CA LEU A 167 -16.39 8.42 -8.54
C LEU A 167 -17.13 8.98 -7.33
N LEU A 168 -17.99 9.97 -7.59
CA LEU A 168 -19.11 10.28 -6.70
C LEU A 168 -19.92 8.99 -6.49
N PRO A 169 -20.54 8.78 -5.32
CA PRO A 169 -21.56 7.76 -5.21
C PRO A 169 -22.71 8.16 -6.15
N SER A 170 -22.80 7.50 -7.30
CA SER A 170 -24.07 7.38 -8.01
C SER A 170 -25.03 6.68 -7.06
N ASN A 171 -26.05 7.42 -6.63
CA ASN A 171 -27.26 6.92 -5.98
C ASN A 171 -27.42 5.41 -6.07
N ASN A 172 -27.36 4.72 -4.94
CA ASN A 172 -28.11 3.51 -4.75
C ASN A 172 -28.68 3.48 -3.33
N ASN A 173 -30.00 3.50 -3.30
CA ASN A 173 -30.84 3.19 -2.15
C ASN A 173 -30.38 1.89 -1.49
N PHE A 174 -30.10 1.96 -0.20
CA PHE A 174 -30.52 0.97 0.79
C PHE A 174 -30.93 1.72 2.06
#